data_AF-A0A6A3KSL6-F1
#
_entry.id   AF-A0A6A3KSL6-F1
#
_cell.length_a   1.000
_cell.length_b   1.000
_cell.length_c   1.000
_cell.angle_alpha   90.00
_cell.angle_beta   90.00
_cell.angle_gamma   90.00
#
_symmetry.space_group_name_H-M   'P 1'
#
loop_
_entity.id
_entity.type
_entity.pdbx_description
1 polymer ?
#
loop_
_entity_poly.entity_id
_entity_poly.type
_entity_poly.pdbx_seq_one_letter_code
_entity_poly.pdbx_strand_id
1 'polypeptide(L)' 'MFPHIVPPKITSIFHEALVKWRGLRREYEAKMGDPVRVSGEDFNLAAQPIKESFDVKLLRAFCTLRLRIKVEDATDVI' A
#
# COMPACT_ATOMS: atom_id res chain seq x y z
N MET A 1 1.01 -18.24 17.66
CA MET A 1 0.56 -16.85 17.46
C MET A 1 1.29 -16.33 16.24
N PHE A 2 0.62 -16.25 15.08
CA PHE A 2 1.21 -15.68 13.88
C PHE A 2 1.43 -14.18 14.12
N PRO A 3 2.60 -13.62 13.82
CA PRO A 3 2.78 -12.17 13.89
C PRO A 3 1.72 -11.54 12.98
N HIS A 4 0.91 -10.63 13.52
CA HIS A 4 0.02 -9.81 12.68
C HIS A 4 0.92 -9.04 11.71
N ILE A 5 0.97 -9.47 10.46
CA ILE A 5 1.75 -8.80 9.42
C ILE A 5 1.00 -7.51 9.10
N VAL A 6 1.53 -6.38 9.59
CA VAL A 6 0.87 -5.07 9.45
C VAL A 6 1.27 -4.44 8.09
N PRO A 7 0.31 -3.99 7.28
CA PRO A 7 0.58 -3.29 6.04
C PRO A 7 1.32 -1.96 6.28
N PRO A 8 2.43 -1.68 5.57
CA PRO A 8 3.15 -0.43 5.73
C PRO A 8 2.34 0.75 5.17
N LYS A 9 2.37 1.88 5.87
CA LYS A 9 1.68 3.11 5.46
C LYS A 9 2.63 4.11 4.80
N ILE A 10 2.14 4.81 3.79
CA ILE A 10 2.80 5.96 3.14
C ILE A 10 2.41 7.20 3.93
N THR A 11 3.38 7.76 4.65
CA THR A 11 3.21 8.97 5.47
C THR A 11 3.76 10.23 4.80
N SER A 12 4.43 10.09 3.66
CA SER A 12 5.00 11.21 2.91
C SER A 12 5.15 10.87 1.42
N ILE A 13 5.05 11.90 0.57
CA ILE A 13 5.22 11.83 -0.89
C ILE A 13 6.66 12.14 -1.34
N PHE A 14 7.59 12.37 -0.41
CA PHE A 14 9.00 12.54 -0.77
C PHE A 14 9.60 11.24 -1.27
N HIS A 15 10.55 11.35 -2.20
CA HIS A 15 11.20 10.20 -2.84
C HIS A 15 11.74 9.20 -1.83
N GLU A 16 12.47 9.65 -0.81
CA GLU A 16 13.04 8.78 0.21
C GLU A 16 11.98 7.98 0.98
N ALA A 17 10.86 8.61 1.32
CA ALA A 17 9.75 7.94 2.01
C ALA A 17 9.08 6.88 1.12
N LEU A 18 8.92 7.17 -0.18
CA LEU A 18 8.37 6.23 -1.15
C LEU A 18 9.32 5.04 -1.43
N VAL A 19 10.63 5.28 -1.48
CA VAL A 19 11.64 4.23 -1.62
C VAL A 19 11.64 3.32 -0.38
N LYS A 20 11.63 3.90 0.82
CA LYS A 20 11.51 3.15 2.08
C LYS A 20 10.23 2.32 2.12
N TRP A 21 9.09 2.93 1.80
CA TRP A 21 7.81 2.22 1.76
C TRP A 21 7.82 1.07 0.77
N ARG A 22 8.40 1.24 -0.43
CA ARG A 22 8.51 0.17 -1.43
C ARG A 22 9.31 -1.03 -0.91
N GLY A 23 10.39 -0.78 -0.15
CA GLY A 23 11.15 -1.84 0.52
C GLY A 23 10.31 -2.60 1.55
N LEU A 24 9.70 -1.87 2.48
CA LEU A 24 8.83 -2.43 3.51
C LEU A 24 7.63 -3.20 2.91
N ARG A 25 7.09 -2.70 1.80
CA ARG A 25 5.98 -3.31 1.06
C ARG A 25 6.37 -4.68 0.50
N ARG A 26 7.56 -4.82 -0.07
CA ARG A 26 8.08 -6.13 -0.53
C ARG A 26 8.27 -7.11 0.62
N GLU A 27 8.78 -6.64 1.76
CA GLU A 27 8.93 -7.51 2.94
C GLU A 27 7.59 -7.96 3.50
N TYR A 28 6.61 -7.06 3.55
CA TYR A 28 5.23 -7.33 3.93
C TYR A 28 4.61 -8.38 3.01
N GLU A 29 4.71 -8.17 1.70
CA GLU A 29 4.23 -9.08 0.66
C GLU A 29 4.91 -10.45 0.76
N ALA A 30 6.24 -10.50 0.90
CA ALA A 30 6.98 -11.76 1.06
C ALA A 30 6.54 -12.53 2.31
N LYS A 31 6.32 -11.84 3.44
CA LYS A 31 5.85 -12.46 4.68
C LYS A 31 4.39 -12.94 4.58
N MET A 32 3.55 -12.21 3.85
CA MET A 32 2.14 -12.58 3.65
C MET A 32 1.96 -13.68 2.59
N GLY A 33 2.94 -13.85 1.71
CA GLY A 33 2.92 -14.86 0.65
C GLY A 33 3.11 -16.29 1.15
N ASP A 34 3.79 -16.49 2.29
CA ASP A 34 4.00 -17.82 2.87
C ASP A 34 2.65 -18.47 3.26
N PRO A 35 1.74 -17.78 3.99
CA PRO A 35 0.39 -18.30 4.26
C PRO A 35 -0.54 -18.35 3.05
N VAL A 36 -0.52 -17.33 2.17
CA VAL A 36 -1.44 -17.24 1.01
C VAL A 36 -1.16 -18.34 -0.02
N ARG A 37 0.10 -18.70 -0.25
CA ARG A 37 0.50 -19.84 -1.10
C ARG A 37 0.00 -21.19 -0.58
N VAL A 38 -0.20 -21.32 0.74
CA VAL A 38 -0.76 -22.52 1.37
C VAL A 38 -2.28 -22.58 1.22
N SER A 39 -2.95 -21.42 1.21
CA SER A 39 -4.41 -21.31 1.08
C SER A 39 -4.91 -21.32 -0.37
N GLY A 40 -4.04 -21.06 -1.36
CA GLY A 40 -4.41 -20.99 -2.78
C GLY A 40 -5.17 -19.73 -3.18
N GLU A 41 -5.17 -18.69 -2.32
CA GLU A 41 -5.76 -17.40 -2.63
C GLU A 41 -4.86 -16.57 -3.56
N ASP A 42 -5.47 -15.74 -4.40
CA ASP A 42 -4.73 -14.90 -5.34
C ASP A 42 -3.96 -13.81 -4.57
N PHE A 43 -2.63 -13.87 -4.62
CA PHE A 43 -1.73 -13.01 -3.86
C PHE A 43 -1.97 -11.51 -4.12
N ASN A 44 -2.37 -11.17 -5.35
CA ASN A 44 -2.70 -9.80 -5.74
C ASN A 44 -4.02 -9.30 -5.13
N LEU A 45 -4.93 -10.20 -4.75
CA LEU A 45 -6.19 -9.86 -4.07
C LEU A 45 -6.00 -9.75 -2.54
N ALA A 46 -5.01 -10.46 -1.98
CA ALA A 46 -4.73 -10.46 -0.55
C ALA A 46 -3.90 -9.25 -0.08
N ALA A 47 -3.09 -8.66 -0.98
CA ALA A 47 -2.27 -7.50 -0.64
C ALA A 47 -3.11 -6.23 -0.52
N GLN A 48 -2.81 -5.39 0.47
CA GLN A 48 -3.55 -4.14 0.68
C GLN A 48 -3.38 -3.20 -0.55
N PRO A 49 -4.45 -2.58 -1.05
CA PRO A 49 -4.39 -1.54 -2.08
C PRO A 49 -3.34 -0.44 -1.79
N ILE A 50 -2.70 0.10 -2.83
CA ILE A 50 -1.70 1.18 -2.68
C ILE A 50 -2.40 2.44 -2.17
N LYS A 51 -3.58 2.76 -2.71
CA LYS A 51 -4.46 3.84 -2.25
C LYS A 51 -4.74 3.75 -0.75
N GLU A 52 -5.05 2.56 -0.24
CA GLU A 52 -5.30 2.32 1.19
C GLU A 52 -4.01 2.36 2.03
N SER A 53 -2.84 2.28 1.39
CA SER A 53 -1.56 2.42 2.06
C SER A 53 -1.24 3.88 2.41
N PHE A 54 -1.86 4.87 1.76
CA PHE A 54 -1.67 6.27 2.14
C PHE A 54 -2.33 6.62 3.48
N ASP A 55 -1.71 7.52 4.23
CA ASP A 55 -2.45 8.30 5.22
C ASP A 55 -3.60 9.05 4.54
N VAL A 56 -4.79 9.05 5.17
CA VAL A 56 -6.01 9.59 4.56
C VAL A 56 -5.90 11.09 4.27
N LYS A 57 -5.24 11.84 5.16
CA LYS A 57 -5.03 13.29 4.97
C LYS A 57 -3.99 13.53 3.87
N LEU A 58 -2.94 12.72 3.83
CA LEU A 58 -1.93 12.77 2.78
C LEU A 58 -2.52 12.47 1.41
N LEU A 59 -3.31 11.40 1.28
CA LEU A 59 -3.97 11.01 0.03
C LEU A 59 -4.88 12.14 -0.47
N ARG A 60 -5.72 12.68 0.44
CA ARG A 60 -6.61 13.80 0.10
C ARG A 60 -5.81 15.02 -0.36
N ALA A 61 -4.79 15.44 0.38
CA ALA A 61 -3.97 16.58 0.02
C ALA A 61 -3.26 16.36 -1.33
N PHE A 62 -2.74 15.16 -1.57
CA PHE A 62 -2.05 14.82 -2.82
C PHE A 62 -3.00 14.83 -4.03
N CYS A 63 -4.16 14.17 -3.92
CA CYS A 63 -5.19 14.17 -4.96
C CYS A 63 -5.68 15.59 -5.28
N THR A 64 -6.01 16.38 -4.26
CA THR A 64 -6.55 17.73 -4.46
C THR A 64 -5.50 18.73 -4.97
N LEU A 65 -4.31 18.75 -4.37
CA LEU A 65 -3.33 19.83 -4.61
C LEU A 65 -2.39 19.54 -5.77
N ARG A 66 -2.03 18.27 -6.00
CA ARG A 66 -1.05 17.88 -7.03
C ARG A 66 -1.71 17.28 -8.25
N LEU A 67 -2.62 16.33 -8.07
CA LEU A 67 -3.23 15.59 -9.18
C LEU A 67 -4.50 16.25 -9.75
N ARG A 68 -5.16 17.12 -8.96
CA ARG A 68 -6.43 17.80 -9.30
C ARG A 68 -7.56 16.83 -9.66
N ILE A 69 -7.60 15.69 -8.98
CA ILE A 69 -8.66 14.68 -9.10
C ILE A 69 -9.35 14.47 -7.75
N LYS A 70 -10.52 13.83 -7.75
CA LYS A 70 -11.11 13.39 -6.49
C LYS A 70 -10.41 12.12 -6.01
N VAL A 71 -10.43 11.89 -4.69
CA VAL A 71 -9.85 10.69 -4.08
C VAL A 71 -10.56 9.42 -4.59
N GLU A 72 -11.86 9.50 -4.83
CA GLU A 72 -12.68 8.42 -5.41
C GLU A 72 -12.18 7.98 -6.79
N ASP A 73 -11.72 8.91 -7.61
CA ASP A 73 -11.22 8.64 -8.97
C ASP A 73 -9.78 8.10 -9.00
N ALA A 74 -9.05 8.13 -7.87
CA ALA A 74 -7.70 7.58 -7.79
C ALA A 74 -7.74 6.05 -7.83
N THR A 75 -6.98 5.45 -8.75
CA THR A 75 -6.87 4.00 -8.94
C THR A 75 -5.45 3.51 -8.62
N ASP A 76 -5.32 2.21 -8.35
CA ASP A 76 -4.03 1.55 -8.09
C ASP A 76 -3.34 1.06 -9.38
N VAL A 77 -3.93 1.35 -10.55
CA VAL A 77 -3.36 1.00 -11.85
C VAL A 77 -2.25 2.01 -12.18
N ILE A 78 -1.01 1.54 -12.24
CA ILE A 78 0.18 2.34 -12.60
C ILE A 78 0.46 2.18 -14.09
#